data_AF-A0AAW2JLG3-F1
#
_entry.id   AF-A0AAW2JLG3-F1
#
_cell.length_a   1.000
_cell.length_b   1.000
_cell.length_c   1.000
_cell.angle_alpha   90.00
_cell.angle_beta   90.00
_cell.angle_gamma   90.00
#
_symmetry.space_group_name_H-M   'P 1'
#
loop_
_entity.id
_entity.type
_entity.pdbx_description
1 polymer ?
#
loop_
_entity_poly.entity_id
_entity_poly.type
_entity_poly.pdbx_seq_one_letter_code
_entity_poly.pdbx_strand_id
1 'polypeptide(L)'
;MTTPVVKNNFLPPGLVSNLQQLLANRMPAGNDGVSSKPVMSDDDSGQPSSSGSEPGDDNASKPIILLTNSDGIESPGLSYLVNALVREGIYNVNVIAPQS
;
A
#
# COMPACT_ATOMS: atom_id res chain seq x y z
N MET A 1 -25.23 -14.97 34.18
CA MET A 1 -24.00 -14.18 34.00
C MET A 1 -23.58 -14.32 32.55
N THR A 2 -23.68 -13.25 31.76
CA THR A 2 -23.23 -13.24 30.36
C THR A 2 -21.83 -12.62 30.34
N THR A 3 -20.81 -13.40 29.98
CA THR A 3 -19.46 -12.88 29.79
C THR A 3 -19.41 -12.06 28.50
N PRO A 4 -18.75 -10.89 28.47
CA PRO A 4 -18.49 -10.22 27.21
C PRO A 4 -17.46 -11.04 26.44
N VAL A 5 -17.84 -11.57 25.28
CA VAL A 5 -16.89 -12.04 24.28
C VAL A 5 -16.23 -10.80 23.69
N VAL A 6 -15.11 -10.39 24.30
CA VAL A 6 -14.10 -9.61 23.59
C VAL A 6 -13.52 -10.53 22.53
N LYS A 7 -14.16 -10.54 21.36
CA LYS A 7 -13.61 -11.15 20.16
C LYS A 7 -12.41 -10.27 19.81
N ASN A 8 -11.22 -10.66 20.26
CA ASN A 8 -10.02 -9.97 19.84
C ASN A 8 -9.95 -10.06 18.32
N ASN A 9 -9.99 -8.91 17.64
CA ASN A 9 -9.82 -8.75 16.20
C ASN A 9 -8.37 -9.02 15.79
N PHE A 10 -7.78 -10.11 16.27
CA PHE A 10 -6.46 -10.51 15.83
C PHE A 10 -6.57 -11.02 14.41
N LEU A 11 -5.79 -10.40 13.53
CA LEU A 11 -5.57 -10.91 12.19
C LEU A 11 -5.00 -12.33 12.29
N PRO A 12 -5.38 -13.26 11.39
CA PRO A 12 -4.86 -14.61 11.38
C PRO A 12 -3.33 -14.59 11.38
N PRO A 13 -2.63 -15.38 12.22
CA PRO A 13 -1.17 -15.34 12.33
C PRO A 13 -0.45 -15.55 10.99
N GLY A 14 -1.01 -16.40 10.12
CA GLY A 14 -0.48 -16.63 8.77
C GLY A 14 -0.57 -15.39 7.87
N LEU A 15 -1.65 -14.61 7.98
CA LEU A 15 -1.80 -13.37 7.24
C LEU A 15 -0.80 -12.32 7.71
N VAL A 16 -0.59 -12.21 9.03
CA VAL A 16 0.41 -11.31 9.62
C VAL A 16 1.82 -11.65 9.14
N SER A 17 2.22 -12.93 9.20
CA SER A 17 3.55 -13.38 8.77
C SER A 17 3.79 -13.09 7.28
N ASN A 18 2.80 -13.37 6.42
CA ASN A 18 2.91 -13.12 4.98
C ASN A 18 3.09 -11.62 4.68
N LEU A 19 2.31 -10.76 5.33
CA LEU A 19 2.41 -9.31 5.15
C LEU A 19 3.75 -8.76 5.65
N GLN A 20 4.22 -9.22 6.81
CA GLN A 20 5.53 -8.82 7.34
C GLN A 20 6.67 -9.18 6.38
N GLN A 21 6.64 -10.38 5.81
CA GLN A 21 7.66 -10.82 4.86
C GLN A 21 7.63 -10.02 3.55
N LEU A 22 6.46 -9.77 2.98
CA LEU A 22 6.32 -8.96 1.76
C LEU A 22 6.75 -7.50 1.98
N LEU A 23 6.44 -6.92 3.14
CA LEU A 23 6.84 -5.56 3.51
C LEU A 23 8.36 -5.46 3.73
N ALA A 24 8.96 -6.44 4.42
CA ALA A 24 10.41 -6.50 4.62
C ALA A 24 11.16 -6.59 3.28
N ASN A 25 10.62 -7.33 2.31
CA ASN A 25 11.21 -7.45 0.97
C ASN A 25 11.07 -6.18 0.12
N ARG A 26 10.20 -5.24 0.50
CA ARG A 26 10.00 -3.96 -0.19
C ARG A 26 10.83 -2.83 0.43
N MET A 27 11.27 -2.96 1.69
CA MET A 27 12.23 -1.99 2.22
C MET A 27 13.52 -2.07 1.40
N PRO A 28 13.96 -0.96 0.76
CA PRO A 28 15.28 -0.94 0.16
C PRO A 28 16.29 -1.18 1.28
N ALA A 29 17.14 -2.19 1.13
CA ALA A 29 18.26 -2.42 2.03
C ALA A 29 19.14 -1.17 2.01
N GLY A 30 18.99 -0.27 2.99
CA GLY A 30 19.70 0.99 2.94
C GLY A 30 19.30 1.98 4.02
N ASN A 31 19.53 1.63 5.29
CA ASN A 31 19.88 2.63 6.28
C ASN A 31 20.61 2.01 7.49
N ASP A 32 21.79 1.41 7.23
CA ASP A 32 22.84 1.33 8.25
C ASP A 32 24.01 2.19 7.77
N GLY A 33 24.30 3.23 8.54
CA GLY A 33 25.16 4.35 8.14
C GLY A 33 26.67 4.07 8.17
N VAL A 34 27.37 5.06 7.58
CA VAL A 34 28.81 5.36 7.59
C VAL A 34 29.69 4.60 6.59
N SER A 35 29.98 5.26 5.46
CA SER A 35 31.35 5.69 5.13
C SER A 35 31.38 6.77 4.04
N SER A 36 32.11 7.84 4.31
CA SER A 36 32.28 9.05 3.51
C SER A 36 33.17 8.84 2.29
N LYS A 37 32.79 9.38 1.11
CA LYS A 37 33.60 10.29 0.26
C LYS A 37 32.81 10.71 -1.01
N PRO A 38 32.85 12.00 -1.44
CA PRO A 38 32.17 12.45 -2.65
C PRO A 38 33.02 12.20 -3.89
N VAL A 39 32.39 11.80 -4.99
CA VAL A 39 32.96 11.97 -6.33
C VAL A 39 31.88 12.63 -7.19
N MET A 40 32.12 13.90 -7.46
CA MET A 40 31.48 14.63 -8.54
C MET A 40 31.92 14.01 -9.86
N SER A 41 30.95 13.71 -10.72
CA SER A 41 31.14 13.71 -12.16
C SER A 41 29.82 14.13 -12.78
N ASP A 42 29.85 15.40 -13.17
CA ASP A 42 28.96 16.09 -14.10
C ASP A 42 28.91 15.30 -15.42
N ASP A 43 27.70 15.07 -15.94
CA ASP A 43 27.30 15.38 -17.32
C ASP A 43 26.17 14.44 -17.83
N ASP A 44 25.14 15.14 -18.28
CA ASP A 44 24.20 14.83 -19.35
C ASP A 44 22.99 13.88 -19.17
N SER A 45 21.85 14.51 -19.49
CA SER A 45 20.60 13.99 -20.04
C SER A 45 19.65 13.23 -19.12
N GLY A 46 18.54 13.89 -18.80
CA GLY A 46 17.37 13.19 -18.26
C GLY A 46 16.34 14.01 -17.50
N GLN A 47 16.27 15.34 -17.64
CA GLN A 47 15.05 16.06 -17.28
C GLN A 47 14.02 15.85 -18.40
N PRO A 48 12.80 15.36 -18.10
CA PRO A 48 11.64 15.79 -18.86
C PRO A 48 10.90 16.85 -18.05
N SER A 49 10.90 18.02 -18.64
CA SER A 49 10.15 19.20 -18.30
C SER A 49 8.69 18.93 -17.92
N SER A 50 8.23 19.70 -16.94
CA SER A 50 6.83 20.08 -16.82
C SER A 50 6.40 20.86 -18.07
N SER A 51 5.65 20.22 -18.98
CA SER A 51 4.67 20.87 -19.87
C SER A 51 4.02 19.83 -20.79
N GLY A 52 2.76 19.51 -20.50
CA GLY A 52 1.91 18.66 -21.32
C GLY A 52 0.55 18.51 -20.65
N SER A 53 -0.29 19.53 -20.78
CA SER A 53 -1.70 19.51 -20.38
C SER A 53 -2.50 18.62 -21.34
N GLU A 54 -2.29 17.32 -21.22
CA GLU A 54 -3.28 16.28 -21.53
C GLU A 54 -4.29 16.26 -20.37
N PRO A 55 -5.54 15.76 -20.52
CA PRO A 55 -6.44 15.60 -19.38
C PRO A 55 -5.78 14.60 -18.41
N GLY A 56 -5.09 15.17 -17.42
CA GLY A 56 -4.11 14.47 -16.61
C GLY A 56 -4.72 13.24 -15.96
N ASP A 57 -4.06 12.11 -16.15
CA ASP A 57 -4.31 10.93 -15.35
C ASP A 57 -3.90 11.25 -13.90
N ASP A 58 -4.82 11.88 -13.15
CA ASP A 58 -4.71 12.24 -11.74
C ASP A 58 -4.35 11.04 -10.84
N ASN A 59 -4.32 9.81 -11.40
CA ASN A 59 -3.93 8.61 -10.69
C ASN A 59 -2.47 8.63 -10.22
N ALA A 60 -1.54 9.35 -10.84
CA ALA A 60 -0.16 9.39 -10.34
C ALA A 60 0.00 10.16 -9.01
N SER A 61 -0.94 11.07 -8.69
CA SER A 61 -0.87 11.91 -7.48
C SER A 61 -1.70 11.38 -6.32
N LYS A 62 -2.62 10.43 -6.56
CA LYS A 62 -3.51 9.90 -5.53
C LYS A 62 -2.77 8.94 -4.59
N PRO A 63 -2.96 9.07 -3.26
CA PRO A 63 -2.40 8.11 -2.32
C PRO A 63 -2.89 6.69 -2.61
N ILE A 64 -1.97 5.73 -2.51
CA ILE A 64 -2.23 4.30 -2.73
C ILE A 64 -2.64 3.66 -1.42
N ILE A 65 -3.80 2.99 -1.40
CA ILE A 65 -4.30 2.24 -0.25
C ILE A 65 -4.26 0.74 -0.58
N LEU A 66 -3.65 -0.04 0.31
CA LEU A 66 -3.69 -1.50 0.27
C LEU A 66 -4.71 -2.01 1.28
N LEU A 67 -5.77 -2.66 0.80
CA LEU A 67 -6.84 -3.20 1.63
C LEU A 67 -6.72 -4.71 1.76
N THR A 68 -6.95 -5.21 2.96
CA THR A 68 -7.01 -6.63 3.28
C THR A 68 -8.03 -6.88 4.39
N ASN A 69 -8.49 -8.11 4.52
CA ASN A 69 -9.38 -8.57 5.58
C ASN A 69 -9.12 -10.06 5.88
N SER A 70 -9.66 -10.55 7.00
CA SER A 70 -9.60 -11.97 7.37
C SER A 70 -10.65 -12.83 6.69
N ASP A 71 -11.76 -12.24 6.27
CA ASP A 71 -12.98 -12.97 5.87
C ASP A 71 -13.00 -13.33 4.38
N GLY A 72 -11.96 -12.94 3.64
CA GLY A 72 -11.81 -13.21 2.21
C GLY A 72 -12.28 -12.11 1.28
N ILE A 73 -11.90 -12.25 0.00
CA ILE A 73 -12.11 -11.27 -1.06
C ILE A 73 -13.59 -11.03 -1.36
N GLU A 74 -14.42 -12.05 -1.17
CA GLU A 74 -15.87 -12.01 -1.36
C GLU A 74 -16.64 -11.51 -0.13
N SER A 75 -15.94 -11.06 0.92
CA SER A 75 -16.63 -10.58 2.12
C SER A 75 -17.42 -9.30 1.82
N PRO A 76 -18.70 -9.19 2.25
CA PRO A 76 -19.52 -8.01 1.98
C PRO A 76 -18.89 -6.72 2.54
N GLY A 77 -18.26 -6.81 3.72
CA GLY A 77 -17.61 -5.67 4.38
C GLY A 77 -16.48 -5.08 3.53
N LEU A 78 -15.65 -5.94 2.92
CA LEU A 78 -14.58 -5.50 2.03
C LEU A 78 -15.16 -4.83 0.78
N SER A 79 -16.18 -5.42 0.16
CA SER A 79 -16.83 -4.85 -1.03
C SER A 79 -17.43 -3.47 -0.76
N TYR A 80 -18.12 -3.28 0.37
CA TYR A 80 -18.69 -1.97 0.72
C TYR A 80 -17.62 -0.91 0.96
N LEU A 81 -16.52 -1.27 1.63
CA LEU A 81 -15.42 -0.34 1.88
C LEU A 81 -14.72 0.08 0.58
N VAL A 82 -14.42 -0.87 -0.31
CA VAL A 82 -13.83 -0.58 -1.62
C VAL A 82 -14.74 0.32 -2.43
N ASN A 83 -16.04 0.02 -2.48
CA ASN A 83 -17.02 0.86 -3.17
C ASN A 83 -17.06 2.29 -2.63
N ALA A 84 -16.99 2.49 -1.31
CA ALA A 84 -16.94 3.82 -0.72
C ALA A 84 -15.67 4.58 -1.13
N LEU A 85 -14.50 3.94 -1.04
CA LEU A 85 -13.21 4.56 -1.37
C LEU A 85 -13.07 4.90 -2.86
N VAL A 86 -13.55 4.02 -3.74
CA VAL A 86 -13.56 4.26 -5.19
C VAL A 86 -14.52 5.39 -5.56
N ARG A 87 -15.67 5.48 -4.89
CA ARG A 87 -16.65 6.57 -5.12
C ARG A 87 -16.10 7.95 -4.77
N GLU A 88 -15.27 8.06 -3.75
CA GLU A 88 -14.58 9.32 -3.42
C GLU A 88 -13.59 9.73 -4.51
N GLY A 89 -12.98 8.76 -5.22
CA GLY A 89 -12.13 9.02 -6.37
C GLY A 89 -10.75 9.64 -6.07
N ILE A 90 -10.44 9.86 -4.79
CA ILE A 90 -9.18 10.48 -4.31
C ILE A 90 -8.08 9.47 -3.99
N TYR A 91 -8.36 8.16 -4.07
CA TYR A 91 -7.42 7.09 -3.73
C TYR A 91 -7.23 6.09 -4.87
N ASN A 92 -6.02 5.53 -4.95
CA ASN A 92 -5.75 4.34 -5.74
C ASN A 92 -5.87 3.10 -4.85
N VAL A 93 -6.96 2.36 -5.00
CA VAL A 93 -7.28 1.23 -4.12
C VAL A 93 -6.79 -0.08 -4.71
N ASN A 94 -5.93 -0.80 -3.97
CA ASN A 94 -5.50 -2.15 -4.29
C ASN A 94 -5.99 -3.11 -3.21
N VAL A 95 -6.62 -4.21 -3.61
CA VAL A 95 -7.21 -5.18 -2.68
C VAL A 95 -6.42 -6.48 -2.74
N ILE A 96 -5.98 -6.93 -1.57
CA ILE A 96 -5.31 -8.22 -1.39
C ILE A 96 -5.97 -8.91 -0.20
N ALA A 97 -6.73 -9.96 -0.48
CA ALA A 97 -7.43 -10.72 0.54
C ALA A 97 -7.33 -12.23 0.26
N PRO A 98 -7.51 -13.09 1.28
CA PRO A 98 -7.69 -14.54 1.07
C PRO A 98 -8.83 -14.82 0.08
N GLN A 99 -8.81 -15.96 -0.60
CA GLN A 99 -9.95 -16.39 -1.42
C GLN A 99 -11.18 -16.72 -0.56
N SER A 100 -10.95 -17.24 0.65
CA SER A 100 -11.96 -17.61 1.65
C SER A 100 -11.37 -17.64 3.05
#